data_AF-A0A962Z2E6-F1
#
_entry.id   AF-A0A962Z2E6-F1
#
_cell.length_a   1.000
_cell.length_b   1.000
_cell.length_c   1.000
_cell.angle_alpha   90.00
_cell.angle_beta   90.00
_cell.angle_gamma   90.00
#
_symmetry.space_group_name_H-M   'P 1'
#
loop_
_entity.id
_entity.type
_entity.pdbx_description
1 polymer ?
#
loop_
_entity_poly.entity_id
_entity_poly.type
_entity_poly.pdbx_seq_one_letter_code
_entity_poly.pdbx_strand_id
1 'polypeptide(L)'
;SAVVLSHGHIDHSGRIPLLVKQGFTGPIYTQNATADLCEILLQDAAFLQEKDAQFENKRRKRNKAPPVEPLYTVDDAAAALQNIVRLRYREQREILPGIQLRYQDAGHILGSCSVELWLNENGTERKVVFSGDLGQYDTPILNDPAVIEQADQVIIESTYGNRRHRDRQGTIDEIGQIISDAAHQKGNLLIPAFAIGRSQEILYYLGKYYDEWHLERWQIFLDSPMAIRASKVYWEYPHLYDEEATRLRKQVNEMPFLQNLHLTPLPKESMAINRIKSGAIIISASGMLTGGRIMHHLKHNVSRSGAHVMIVGYQANGTLGRRLVDGDST
;
A
#
# COMPACT_ATOMS: atom_id res chain seq x y z
N SER A 1 -12.32 -26.12 -6.65
CA SER A 1 -11.08 -25.33 -6.59
C SER A 1 -11.35 -24.06 -5.79
N ALA A 2 -10.31 -23.46 -5.22
CA ALA A 2 -10.39 -22.24 -4.43
C ALA A 2 -9.12 -21.40 -4.64
N VAL A 3 -9.21 -20.10 -4.38
CA VAL A 3 -8.06 -19.20 -4.29
C VAL A 3 -7.92 -18.74 -2.84
N VAL A 4 -6.68 -18.65 -2.36
CA VAL A 4 -6.34 -18.12 -1.04
C VAL A 4 -5.46 -16.90 -1.28
N LEU A 5 -5.90 -15.73 -0.83
CA LEU A 5 -5.19 -14.47 -1.01
C LEU A 5 -4.59 -14.01 0.32
N SER A 6 -3.28 -13.76 0.34
CA SER A 6 -2.55 -13.29 1.52
C SER A 6 -2.87 -11.84 1.88
N HIS A 7 -2.85 -10.93 0.90
CA HIS A 7 -3.09 -9.50 1.12
C HIS A 7 -3.44 -8.76 -0.18
N GLY A 8 -3.80 -7.48 -0.04
CA GLY A 8 -4.41 -6.71 -1.13
C GLY A 8 -3.47 -6.22 -2.24
N HIS A 9 -2.15 -6.17 -2.05
CA HIS A 9 -1.25 -5.59 -3.05
C HIS A 9 -1.43 -6.20 -4.45
N ILE A 10 -1.27 -5.39 -5.49
CA ILE A 10 -1.59 -5.77 -6.88
C ILE A 10 -0.69 -6.90 -7.42
N ASP A 11 0.52 -7.05 -6.92
CA ASP A 11 1.40 -8.18 -7.23
C ASP A 11 0.94 -9.51 -6.62
N HIS A 12 0.02 -9.48 -5.64
CA HIS A 12 -0.63 -10.66 -5.06
C HIS A 12 -2.09 -10.82 -5.54
N SER A 13 -2.82 -9.73 -5.71
CA SER A 13 -4.27 -9.74 -6.01
C SER A 13 -4.61 -9.40 -7.47
N GLY A 14 -3.73 -8.73 -8.21
CA GLY A 14 -4.06 -8.04 -9.46
C GLY A 14 -4.50 -8.92 -10.61
N ARG A 15 -4.23 -10.24 -10.57
CA ARG A 15 -4.69 -11.19 -11.59
C ARG A 15 -6.01 -11.89 -11.25
N ILE A 16 -6.58 -11.65 -10.08
CA ILE A 16 -7.87 -12.23 -9.67
C ILE A 16 -8.98 -11.89 -10.68
N PRO A 17 -9.16 -10.63 -11.14
CA PRO A 17 -10.19 -10.32 -12.13
C PRO A 17 -10.02 -11.07 -13.45
N LEU A 18 -8.78 -11.21 -13.92
CA LEU A 18 -8.48 -11.97 -15.13
C LEU A 18 -8.82 -13.46 -14.97
N LEU A 19 -8.52 -14.05 -13.81
CA LEU A 19 -8.86 -15.44 -13.51
C LEU A 19 -10.38 -15.68 -13.56
N VAL A 20 -11.16 -14.78 -12.95
CA VAL A 20 -12.64 -14.87 -12.96
C VAL A 20 -13.19 -14.68 -14.38
N LYS A 21 -12.68 -13.68 -15.12
CA LYS A 21 -13.01 -13.46 -16.54
C LYS A 21 -12.74 -14.69 -17.41
N GLN A 22 -11.72 -15.47 -17.09
CA GLN A 22 -11.37 -16.72 -17.78
C GLN A 22 -12.23 -17.93 -17.36
N GLY A 23 -13.25 -17.73 -16.53
CA GLY A 23 -14.25 -18.75 -16.18
C GLY A 23 -14.09 -19.36 -14.80
N PHE A 24 -13.20 -18.84 -13.95
CA PHE A 24 -13.14 -19.29 -12.56
C PHE A 24 -14.36 -18.80 -11.76
N THR A 25 -15.09 -19.74 -11.16
CA THR A 25 -16.30 -19.50 -10.36
C THR A 25 -16.15 -19.87 -8.89
N GLY A 26 -14.97 -20.35 -8.48
CA GLY A 26 -14.71 -20.79 -7.11
C GLY A 26 -14.58 -19.63 -6.11
N PRO A 27 -14.54 -19.94 -4.81
CA PRO A 27 -14.34 -18.95 -3.75
C PRO A 27 -12.90 -18.42 -3.72
N ILE A 28 -12.76 -17.15 -3.34
CA ILE A 28 -11.51 -16.45 -3.13
C ILE A 28 -11.46 -16.05 -1.65
N TYR A 29 -10.78 -16.85 -0.83
CA TYR A 29 -10.68 -16.60 0.60
C TYR A 29 -9.68 -15.49 0.89
N THR A 30 -10.03 -14.55 1.76
CA THR A 30 -9.11 -13.53 2.27
C THR A 30 -9.61 -12.94 3.58
N GLN A 31 -8.80 -12.12 4.23
CA GLN A 31 -9.18 -11.43 5.47
C GLN A 31 -10.10 -10.24 5.18
N ASN A 32 -10.99 -9.90 6.11
CA ASN A 32 -12.01 -8.84 5.97
C ASN A 32 -11.47 -7.50 5.41
N ALA A 33 -10.44 -6.93 6.03
CA ALA A 33 -9.80 -5.70 5.59
C ALA A 33 -9.09 -5.86 4.24
N THR A 34 -8.47 -7.02 3.96
CA THR A 34 -7.91 -7.28 2.62
C THR A 34 -9.01 -7.29 1.56
N ALA A 35 -10.19 -7.85 1.83
CA ALA A 35 -11.32 -7.83 0.90
C ALA A 35 -11.74 -6.39 0.54
N ASP A 36 -11.83 -5.51 1.54
CA ASP A 36 -12.23 -4.12 1.34
C ASP A 36 -11.11 -3.31 0.65
N LEU A 37 -9.84 -3.62 0.92
CA LEU A 37 -8.72 -3.07 0.15
C LEU A 37 -8.72 -3.54 -1.31
N CYS A 38 -9.05 -4.80 -1.58
CA CYS A 38 -9.18 -5.34 -2.93
C CYS A 38 -10.26 -4.63 -3.73
N GLU A 39 -11.38 -4.24 -3.11
CA GLU A 39 -12.42 -3.46 -3.77
C GLU A 39 -11.87 -2.15 -4.37
N ILE A 40 -11.02 -1.46 -3.62
CA ILE A 40 -10.40 -0.20 -4.06
C ILE A 40 -9.32 -0.46 -5.11
N LEU A 41 -8.43 -1.41 -4.83
CA LEU A 41 -7.22 -1.65 -5.62
C LEU A 41 -7.52 -2.24 -6.99
N LEU A 42 -8.38 -3.25 -7.05
CA LEU A 42 -8.67 -3.94 -8.30
C LEU A 42 -9.43 -3.04 -9.28
N GLN A 43 -10.33 -2.19 -8.77
CA GLN A 43 -11.03 -1.18 -9.58
C GLN A 43 -10.08 -0.10 -10.09
N ASP A 44 -9.17 0.41 -9.24
CA ASP A 44 -8.19 1.42 -9.65
C ASP A 44 -7.22 0.86 -10.71
N ALA A 45 -6.74 -0.37 -10.51
CA ALA A 45 -5.90 -1.08 -11.47
C ALA A 45 -6.62 -1.35 -12.81
N ALA A 46 -7.91 -1.71 -12.77
CA ALA A 46 -8.72 -1.87 -13.98
C ALA A 46 -8.87 -0.53 -14.73
N PHE A 47 -9.22 0.54 -14.01
CA PHE A 47 -9.39 1.86 -14.60
C PHE A 47 -8.10 2.36 -15.27
N LEU A 48 -6.95 2.17 -14.63
CA LEU A 48 -5.64 2.51 -15.21
C LEU A 48 -5.36 1.69 -16.48
N GLN A 49 -5.60 0.38 -16.46
CA GLN A 49 -5.43 -0.48 -17.64
C GLN A 49 -6.33 -0.08 -18.81
N GLU A 50 -7.60 0.24 -18.55
CA GLU A 50 -8.52 0.76 -19.58
C GLU A 50 -8.01 2.06 -20.18
N LYS A 51 -7.50 2.98 -19.36
CA LYS A 51 -6.93 4.26 -19.83
C LYS A 51 -5.68 4.05 -20.67
N ASP A 52 -4.80 3.14 -20.26
CA ASP A 52 -3.57 2.81 -20.99
C ASP A 52 -3.91 2.18 -22.36
N ALA A 53 -4.86 1.23 -22.40
CA ALA A 53 -5.36 0.64 -23.64
C ALA A 53 -5.99 1.71 -24.56
N GLN A 54 -6.81 2.62 -24.01
CA GLN A 54 -7.40 3.73 -24.76
C GLN A 54 -6.33 4.66 -25.36
N PHE A 55 -5.30 5.01 -24.58
CA PHE A 55 -4.21 5.86 -25.05
C PHE A 55 -3.38 5.17 -26.13
N GLU A 56 -3.01 3.91 -25.92
CA GLU A 56 -2.27 3.10 -26.88
C GLU A 56 -3.04 2.91 -28.18
N ASN A 57 -4.35 2.67 -28.11
CA ASN A 57 -5.21 2.52 -29.28
C ASN A 57 -5.31 3.79 -30.12
N LYS A 58 -5.19 4.99 -29.53
CA LYS A 58 -5.09 6.25 -30.29
C LYS A 58 -3.81 6.27 -31.14
N ARG A 59 -2.69 5.80 -30.61
CA ARG A 59 -1.41 5.69 -31.33
C ARG A 59 -1.46 4.59 -32.40
N ARG A 60 -1.97 3.41 -32.06
CA ARG A 60 -2.10 2.27 -32.97
C ARG A 60 -3.01 2.56 -34.16
N LYS A 61 -4.13 3.26 -33.93
CA LYS A 61 -5.02 3.72 -35.00
C LYS A 61 -4.30 4.61 -36.03
N ARG A 62 -3.40 5.50 -35.58
CA ARG A 62 -2.56 6.32 -36.48
C ARG A 62 -1.58 5.48 -37.29
N ASN A 63 -1.05 4.42 -36.68
CA ASN A 63 -0.09 3.50 -37.29
C ASN A 63 -0.75 2.30 -38.00
N LYS A 64 -2.08 2.28 -38.18
CA LYS A 64 -2.85 1.17 -38.77
C LYS A 64 -2.57 -0.21 -38.13
N ALA A 65 -2.25 -0.22 -36.82
CA ALA A 65 -2.03 -1.46 -36.06
C ALA A 65 -3.33 -1.92 -35.37
N PRO A 66 -3.52 -3.23 -35.12
CA PRO A 66 -4.66 -3.76 -34.38
C PRO A 66 -4.76 -3.17 -32.96
N PRO A 67 -5.98 -2.92 -32.45
CA PRO A 67 -6.18 -2.43 -31.10
C PRO A 67 -5.73 -3.46 -30.06
N VAL A 68 -5.44 -2.98 -28.86
CA VAL A 68 -5.22 -3.78 -27.67
C VAL A 68 -6.38 -3.61 -26.71
N GLU A 69 -6.70 -4.68 -26.00
CA GLU A 69 -7.66 -4.68 -24.91
C GLU A 69 -6.91 -4.69 -23.57
N PRO A 70 -7.47 -4.08 -22.51
CA PRO A 70 -6.95 -4.27 -21.16
C PRO A 70 -7.07 -5.75 -20.75
N LEU A 71 -6.26 -6.19 -19.78
CA LEU A 71 -6.38 -7.57 -19.28
C LEU A 71 -7.78 -7.82 -18.69
N TYR A 72 -8.29 -6.82 -17.97
CA TYR A 72 -9.63 -6.82 -17.41
C TYR A 72 -10.16 -5.38 -17.27
N THR A 73 -11.48 -5.22 -17.29
CA THR A 73 -12.20 -3.94 -17.15
C THR A 73 -12.59 -3.67 -15.70
N VAL A 74 -13.12 -2.47 -15.43
CA VAL A 74 -13.67 -2.14 -14.10
C VAL A 74 -14.84 -3.08 -13.76
N ASP A 75 -15.65 -3.45 -14.76
CA ASP A 75 -16.76 -4.41 -14.59
C ASP A 75 -16.24 -5.81 -14.27
N ASP A 76 -15.16 -6.26 -14.94
CA ASP A 76 -14.51 -7.54 -14.64
C ASP A 76 -13.97 -7.55 -13.19
N ALA A 77 -13.39 -6.44 -12.73
CA ALA A 77 -12.92 -6.30 -11.35
C ALA A 77 -14.08 -6.36 -10.35
N ALA A 78 -15.18 -5.64 -10.61
CA ALA A 78 -16.37 -5.67 -9.76
C ALA A 78 -17.02 -7.07 -9.70
N ALA A 79 -17.05 -7.79 -10.83
CA ALA A 79 -17.55 -9.16 -10.90
C ALA A 79 -16.69 -10.11 -10.05
N ALA A 80 -15.37 -9.98 -10.11
CA ALA A 80 -14.46 -10.85 -9.36
C ALA A 80 -14.56 -10.68 -7.83
N LEU A 81 -14.96 -9.50 -7.35
CA LEU A 81 -15.20 -9.27 -5.92
C LEU A 81 -16.36 -10.13 -5.37
N GLN A 82 -17.30 -10.58 -6.23
CA GLN A 82 -18.40 -11.44 -5.82
C GLN A 82 -17.95 -12.84 -5.39
N ASN A 83 -16.76 -13.26 -5.83
CA ASN A 83 -16.17 -14.54 -5.43
C ASN A 83 -15.46 -14.46 -4.07
N ILE A 84 -15.30 -13.27 -3.48
CA ILE A 84 -14.55 -13.11 -2.24
C ILE A 84 -15.32 -13.68 -1.04
N VAL A 85 -14.64 -14.57 -0.31
CA VAL A 85 -15.08 -15.09 0.97
C VAL A 85 -14.20 -14.51 2.07
N ARG A 86 -14.82 -13.71 2.93
CA ARG A 86 -14.17 -13.02 4.04
C ARG A 86 -13.98 -13.94 5.24
N LEU A 87 -12.79 -13.95 5.83
CA LEU A 87 -12.44 -14.69 7.04
C LEU A 87 -11.78 -13.78 8.09
N ARG A 88 -11.89 -14.15 9.36
CA ARG A 88 -11.17 -13.49 10.45
C ARG A 88 -9.81 -14.14 10.68
N TYR A 89 -8.90 -13.39 11.29
CA TYR A 89 -7.68 -14.01 11.82
C TYR A 89 -8.01 -15.10 12.84
N ARG A 90 -7.17 -16.13 12.89
CA ARG A 90 -7.21 -17.29 13.78
C ARG A 90 -8.46 -18.17 13.64
N GLU A 91 -9.41 -17.81 12.79
CA GLU A 91 -10.53 -18.66 12.39
C GLU A 91 -10.01 -19.78 11.50
N GLN A 92 -10.24 -21.03 11.91
CA GLN A 92 -9.93 -22.20 11.11
C GLN A 92 -11.18 -22.63 10.34
N ARG A 93 -11.05 -22.83 9.03
CA ARG A 93 -12.17 -23.17 8.14
C ARG A 93 -11.76 -24.20 7.10
N GLU A 94 -12.61 -25.20 6.88
CA GLU A 94 -12.47 -26.11 5.75
C GLU A 94 -12.85 -25.39 4.46
N ILE A 95 -11.91 -25.27 3.53
CA ILE A 95 -12.10 -24.55 2.26
C ILE A 95 -12.34 -25.50 1.09
N LEU A 96 -11.85 -26.73 1.19
CA LEU A 96 -12.04 -27.86 0.28
C LEU A 96 -11.94 -29.15 1.11
N PRO A 97 -12.49 -30.29 0.64
CA PRO A 97 -12.39 -31.56 1.38
C PRO A 97 -10.95 -31.89 1.77
N GLY A 98 -10.68 -32.00 3.07
CA GLY A 98 -9.34 -32.30 3.60
C GLY A 98 -8.38 -31.10 3.61
N ILE A 99 -8.84 -29.88 3.34
CA ILE A 99 -8.01 -28.67 3.34
C ILE A 99 -8.60 -27.65 4.31
N GLN A 100 -7.92 -27.47 5.44
CA GLN A 100 -8.25 -26.43 6.44
C GLN A 100 -7.35 -25.22 6.22
N LEU A 101 -7.94 -24.02 6.29
CA LEU A 101 -7.28 -22.74 6.18
C LEU A 101 -7.40 -21.98 7.50
N ARG A 102 -6.31 -21.34 7.93
CA ARG A 102 -6.32 -20.30 8.97
C ARG A 102 -5.40 -19.15 8.57
N TYR A 103 -5.89 -17.93 8.78
CA TYR A 103 -5.08 -16.73 8.61
C TYR A 103 -4.48 -16.26 9.92
N GLN A 104 -3.19 -15.90 9.89
CA GLN A 104 -2.46 -15.25 10.96
C GLN A 104 -2.04 -13.86 10.50
N ASP A 105 -2.00 -12.89 11.40
CA ASP A 105 -1.57 -11.54 11.06
C ASP A 105 -0.11 -11.53 10.57
N ALA A 106 0.14 -11.01 9.37
CA ALA A 106 1.49 -10.89 8.83
C ALA A 106 2.15 -9.54 9.14
N GLY A 107 1.41 -8.56 9.67
CA GLY A 107 1.95 -7.25 10.02
C GLY A 107 2.46 -6.38 8.85
N HIS A 108 2.23 -6.78 7.60
CA HIS A 108 2.77 -6.09 6.40
C HIS A 108 1.92 -4.90 5.96
N ILE A 109 0.63 -5.15 5.75
CA ILE A 109 -0.41 -4.14 5.56
C ILE A 109 -1.65 -4.55 6.34
N LEU A 110 -2.59 -3.63 6.54
CA LEU A 110 -3.86 -3.94 7.18
C LEU A 110 -4.55 -5.14 6.51
N GLY A 111 -4.86 -6.17 7.29
CA GLY A 111 -5.49 -7.38 6.78
C GLY A 111 -4.54 -8.37 6.10
N SER A 112 -3.23 -8.11 6.08
CA SER A 112 -2.25 -9.04 5.52
C SER A 112 -2.14 -10.32 6.34
N CYS A 113 -1.96 -11.44 5.66
CA CYS A 113 -2.00 -12.76 6.27
C CYS A 113 -0.78 -13.61 5.95
N SER A 114 -0.22 -14.23 6.98
CA SER A 114 0.41 -15.53 6.86
C SER A 114 -0.68 -16.60 6.83
N VAL A 115 -0.53 -17.55 5.93
CA VAL A 115 -1.53 -18.57 5.59
C VAL A 115 -1.08 -19.90 6.16
N GLU A 116 -1.85 -20.47 7.09
CA GLU A 116 -1.67 -21.84 7.56
C GLU A 116 -2.66 -22.76 6.83
N LEU A 117 -2.15 -23.82 6.22
CA LEU A 117 -2.92 -24.86 5.55
C LEU A 117 -2.65 -26.22 6.20
N TRP A 118 -3.69 -26.91 6.66
CA TRP A 118 -3.63 -28.32 7.03
C TRP A 118 -4.20 -29.14 5.88
N LEU A 119 -3.38 -30.01 5.33
CA LEU A 119 -3.65 -30.84 4.17
C LEU A 119 -3.77 -32.29 4.65
N ASN A 120 -4.96 -32.86 4.58
CA ASN A 120 -5.22 -34.25 4.92
C ASN A 120 -5.46 -35.06 3.65
N GLU A 121 -4.55 -36.00 3.38
CA GLU A 121 -4.69 -36.96 2.28
C GLU A 121 -4.55 -38.38 2.84
N ASN A 122 -5.58 -39.21 2.64
CA ASN A 122 -5.61 -40.61 3.09
C ASN A 122 -5.25 -40.81 4.58
N GLY A 123 -5.66 -39.87 5.45
CA GLY A 123 -5.42 -39.93 6.89
C GLY A 123 -4.04 -39.41 7.33
N THR A 124 -3.21 -38.93 6.41
CA THR A 124 -1.95 -38.24 6.73
C THR A 124 -2.15 -36.74 6.65
N GLU A 125 -1.98 -36.04 7.77
CA GLU A 125 -2.05 -34.58 7.83
C GLU A 125 -0.65 -33.96 7.71
N ARG A 126 -0.54 -32.89 6.91
CA ARG A 126 0.64 -32.03 6.82
C ARG A 126 0.25 -30.58 6.92
N LYS A 127 1.06 -29.78 7.62
CA LYS A 127 0.88 -28.34 7.76
C LYS A 127 1.87 -27.57 6.89
N VAL A 128 1.34 -26.79 5.95
CA VAL A 128 2.10 -25.87 5.11
C VAL A 128 1.81 -24.45 5.53
N VAL A 129 2.84 -23.62 5.66
CA VAL A 129 2.73 -22.20 5.93
C VAL A 129 3.22 -21.41 4.73
N PHE A 130 2.40 -20.50 4.22
CA PHE A 130 2.80 -19.51 3.22
C PHE A 130 2.80 -18.13 3.88
N SER A 131 3.94 -17.46 3.94
CA SER A 131 4.06 -16.21 4.72
C SER A 131 3.25 -15.06 4.15
N GLY A 132 3.03 -15.04 2.83
CA GLY A 132 2.76 -13.79 2.12
C GLY A 132 3.97 -12.85 2.24
N ASP A 133 3.73 -11.54 2.21
CA ASP A 133 4.74 -10.56 2.58
C ASP A 133 4.71 -10.36 4.10
N LEU A 134 5.87 -10.25 4.73
CA LEU A 134 5.98 -10.12 6.19
C LEU A 134 6.29 -8.69 6.60
N GLY A 135 5.54 -8.22 7.58
CA GLY A 135 5.78 -6.97 8.27
C GLY A 135 7.07 -6.96 9.08
N GLN A 136 7.55 -5.76 9.36
CA GLN A 136 8.58 -5.56 10.37
C GLN A 136 7.93 -5.45 11.75
N TYR A 137 8.65 -5.88 12.78
CA TYR A 137 8.28 -5.60 14.16
C TYR A 137 8.14 -4.10 14.40
N ASP A 138 7.25 -3.70 15.32
CA ASP A 138 6.80 -2.36 15.71
C ASP A 138 6.47 -1.42 14.53
N THR A 139 5.98 -1.99 13.42
CA THR A 139 5.47 -1.18 12.30
C THR A 139 4.30 -0.34 12.79
N PRO A 140 4.30 0.99 12.58
CA PRO A 140 3.22 1.82 13.10
C PRO A 140 1.85 1.35 12.61
N ILE A 141 0.87 1.39 13.51
CA ILE A 141 -0.52 0.99 13.29
C ILE A 141 -0.68 -0.53 13.30
N LEU A 142 0.26 -1.30 12.76
CA LEU A 142 0.08 -2.74 12.53
C LEU A 142 0.62 -3.57 13.69
N ASN A 143 -0.07 -4.65 14.03
CA ASN A 143 0.49 -5.64 14.95
C ASN A 143 1.75 -6.27 14.34
N ASP A 144 2.64 -6.72 15.22
CA ASP A 144 3.75 -7.56 14.83
C ASP A 144 3.26 -8.86 14.14
N PRO A 145 4.04 -9.41 13.19
CA PRO A 145 3.72 -10.69 12.58
C PRO A 145 3.48 -11.76 13.66
N ALA A 146 2.36 -12.46 13.56
CA ALA A 146 1.98 -13.48 14.52
C ALA A 146 2.96 -14.67 14.47
N VAL A 147 3.33 -15.18 15.65
CA VAL A 147 4.22 -16.33 15.77
C VAL A 147 3.46 -17.61 15.40
N ILE A 148 4.00 -18.37 14.45
CA ILE A 148 3.52 -19.70 14.09
C ILE A 148 4.49 -20.74 14.65
N GLU A 149 4.03 -21.52 15.64
CA GLU A 149 4.91 -22.41 16.42
C GLU A 149 5.40 -23.65 15.66
N GLN A 150 4.62 -24.14 14.70
CA GLN A 150 4.87 -25.42 14.03
C GLN A 150 4.44 -25.38 12.57
N ALA A 151 5.21 -26.03 11.70
CA ALA A 151 4.88 -26.32 10.30
C ALA A 151 5.74 -27.50 9.81
N ASP A 152 5.21 -28.33 8.91
CA ASP A 152 6.02 -29.31 8.18
C ASP A 152 6.80 -28.64 7.05
N GLN A 153 6.23 -27.60 6.43
CA GLN A 153 6.86 -26.81 5.36
C GLN A 153 6.52 -25.32 5.49
N VAL A 154 7.49 -24.46 5.15
CA VAL A 154 7.33 -23.01 5.14
C VAL A 154 7.77 -22.48 3.77
N ILE A 155 6.89 -21.71 3.13
CA ILE A 155 7.15 -20.92 1.93
C ILE A 155 7.18 -19.46 2.38
N ILE A 156 8.36 -18.85 2.34
CA ILE A 156 8.60 -17.52 2.87
C ILE A 156 9.07 -16.55 1.78
N GLU A 157 8.63 -15.30 1.87
CA GLU A 157 9.18 -14.21 1.06
C GLU A 157 10.66 -13.93 1.38
N SER A 158 11.33 -13.17 0.53
CA SER A 158 12.77 -12.88 0.68
C SER A 158 13.17 -11.47 0.24
N THR A 159 12.25 -10.51 0.29
CA THR A 159 12.43 -9.14 -0.23
C THR A 159 13.68 -8.47 0.35
N TYR A 160 13.93 -8.66 1.65
CA TYR A 160 15.09 -8.13 2.36
C TYR A 160 16.03 -9.21 2.91
N GLY A 161 16.00 -10.43 2.33
CA GLY A 161 16.80 -11.56 2.81
C GLY A 161 18.32 -11.34 2.78
N ASN A 162 18.80 -10.25 2.16
CA ASN A 162 20.21 -9.90 2.03
C ASN A 162 20.69 -8.78 2.97
N ARG A 163 19.85 -8.21 3.84
CA ARG A 163 20.24 -7.07 4.71
C ARG A 163 19.48 -7.04 6.02
N ARG A 164 20.05 -6.33 7.01
CA ARG A 164 19.35 -5.99 8.25
C ARG A 164 18.60 -4.68 8.10
N HIS A 165 17.48 -4.56 8.80
CA HIS A 165 16.76 -3.30 8.92
C HIS A 165 17.58 -2.30 9.75
N ARG A 166 17.47 -1.02 9.38
CA ARG A 166 18.02 0.07 10.18
C ARG A 166 17.24 0.20 11.49
N ASP A 167 17.88 0.79 12.49
CA ASP A 167 17.21 1.13 13.73
C ASP A 167 16.01 2.07 13.46
N ARG A 168 14.89 1.81 14.15
CA ARG A 168 13.66 2.57 13.94
C ARG A 168 13.79 3.98 14.48
N GLN A 169 14.41 4.17 15.65
CA GLN A 169 14.61 5.51 16.20
C GLN A 169 15.47 6.36 15.26
N GLY A 170 16.56 5.79 14.74
CA GLY A 170 17.37 6.47 13.72
C GLY A 170 16.59 6.83 12.43
N THR A 171 15.54 6.08 12.08
CA THR A 171 14.66 6.42 10.95
C THR A 171 13.73 7.59 11.29
N ILE A 172 13.18 7.62 12.51
CA ILE A 172 12.31 8.69 13.00
C ILE A 172 13.10 10.01 13.10
N ASP A 173 14.32 9.95 13.64
CA ASP A 173 15.21 11.10 13.75
C ASP A 173 15.58 11.66 12.36
N GLU A 174 15.84 10.78 11.38
CA GLU A 174 16.13 11.17 10.00
C GLU A 174 14.93 11.87 9.33
N ILE A 175 13.71 11.38 9.54
CA ILE A 175 12.49 12.03 9.04
C ILE A 175 12.36 13.44 9.64
N GLY A 176 12.52 13.57 10.96
CA GLY A 176 12.48 14.87 11.64
C GLY A 176 13.54 15.84 11.11
N GLN A 177 14.76 15.35 10.87
CA GLN A 177 15.84 16.15 10.28
C GLN A 177 15.51 16.63 8.86
N ILE A 178 14.99 15.74 8.00
CA ILE A 178 14.59 16.10 6.62
C ILE A 178 13.50 17.18 6.63
N ILE A 179 12.50 17.05 7.51
CA ILE A 179 11.44 18.05 7.67
C ILE A 179 12.05 19.38 8.13
N SER A 180 12.93 19.35 9.12
CA SER A 180 13.63 20.54 9.61
C SER A 180 14.45 21.23 8.51
N ASP A 181 15.24 20.47 7.73
CA ASP A 181 16.07 21.01 6.65
C ASP A 181 15.22 21.65 5.54
N ALA A 182 14.13 20.98 5.16
CA ALA A 182 13.18 21.50 4.19
C ALA A 182 12.52 22.81 4.66
N ALA A 183 12.22 22.94 5.96
CA ALA A 183 11.72 24.18 6.54
C ALA A 183 12.78 25.30 6.50
N HIS A 184 14.02 25.02 6.90
CA HIS A 184 15.11 26.00 6.91
C HIS A 184 15.42 26.53 5.51
N GLN A 185 15.34 25.66 4.50
CA GLN A 185 15.58 26.02 3.11
C GLN A 185 14.35 26.65 2.42
N LYS A 186 13.25 26.87 3.16
CA LYS A 186 12.00 27.47 2.66
C LYS A 186 11.46 26.72 1.43
N GLY A 187 11.46 25.40 1.52
CA GLY A 187 11.05 24.52 0.44
C GLY A 187 9.79 23.73 0.71
N ASN A 188 9.49 22.85 -0.24
CA ASN A 188 8.44 21.84 -0.11
C ASN A 188 9.11 20.47 0.07
N LEU A 189 8.44 19.58 0.80
CA LEU A 189 8.82 18.19 0.98
C LEU A 189 7.90 17.30 0.14
N LEU A 190 8.46 16.56 -0.82
CA LEU A 190 7.75 15.58 -1.62
C LEU A 190 7.98 14.19 -1.07
N ILE A 191 6.90 13.43 -0.84
CA ILE A 191 6.95 12.08 -0.29
C ILE A 191 6.24 11.13 -1.25
N PRO A 192 6.98 10.49 -2.18
CA PRO A 192 6.45 9.41 -3.00
C PRO A 192 6.11 8.21 -2.10
N ALA A 193 4.83 7.85 -2.02
CA ALA A 193 4.38 6.76 -1.17
C ALA A 193 3.41 5.83 -1.89
N PHE A 194 3.45 4.54 -1.53
CA PHE A 194 2.40 3.62 -1.92
C PHE A 194 1.08 4.05 -1.26
N ALA A 195 -0.03 3.90 -1.98
CA ALA A 195 -1.34 4.34 -1.49
C ALA A 195 -1.82 3.56 -0.26
N ILE A 196 -1.28 2.35 -0.06
CA ILE A 196 -1.58 1.45 1.05
C ILE A 196 -0.28 1.12 1.78
N GLY A 197 -0.36 1.03 3.11
CA GLY A 197 0.79 0.84 3.99
C GLY A 197 1.52 2.17 4.18
N ARG A 198 2.41 2.50 3.24
CA ARG A 198 3.39 3.58 3.46
C ARG A 198 2.79 4.97 3.62
N SER A 199 1.73 5.31 2.87
CA SER A 199 1.02 6.58 3.07
C SER A 199 0.45 6.69 4.50
N GLN A 200 -0.11 5.61 5.03
CA GLN A 200 -0.72 5.57 6.35
C GLN A 200 0.34 5.64 7.45
N GLU A 201 1.46 4.91 7.30
CA GLU A 201 2.61 4.98 8.21
C GLU A 201 3.15 6.42 8.32
N ILE A 202 3.35 7.11 7.19
CA ILE A 202 3.86 8.49 7.19
C ILE A 202 2.85 9.45 7.86
N LEU A 203 1.56 9.32 7.57
CA LEU A 203 0.54 10.13 8.24
C LEU A 203 0.51 9.90 9.75
N TYR A 204 0.68 8.65 10.18
CA TYR A 204 0.78 8.32 11.60
C TYR A 204 1.99 8.99 12.24
N TYR A 205 3.18 8.89 11.64
CA TYR A 205 4.38 9.55 12.17
C TYR A 205 4.23 11.07 12.25
N LEU A 206 3.73 11.70 11.19
CA LEU A 206 3.46 13.14 11.20
C LEU A 206 2.49 13.52 12.33
N GLY A 207 1.46 12.72 12.57
CA GLY A 207 0.52 12.97 13.66
C GLY A 207 1.13 12.74 15.05
N LYS A 208 1.90 11.67 15.23
CA LYS A 208 2.55 11.31 16.50
C LYS A 208 3.62 12.33 16.91
N TYR A 209 4.40 12.82 15.96
CA TYR A 209 5.50 13.75 16.16
C TYR A 209 5.15 15.19 15.75
N TYR A 210 3.87 15.53 15.75
CA TYR A 210 3.37 16.81 15.22
C TYR A 210 4.06 18.03 15.87
N ASP A 211 4.06 18.08 17.20
CA ASP A 211 4.65 19.18 17.95
C ASP A 211 6.19 19.14 17.89
N GLU A 212 6.79 17.95 17.98
CA GLU A 212 8.24 17.74 17.96
C GLU A 212 8.86 18.17 16.63
N TRP A 213 8.18 17.90 15.51
CA TRP A 213 8.62 18.27 14.17
C TRP A 213 8.13 19.65 13.72
N HIS A 214 7.53 20.43 14.63
CA HIS A 214 6.99 21.76 14.37
C HIS A 214 6.07 21.80 13.15
N LEU A 215 5.15 20.83 13.06
CA LEU A 215 4.31 20.65 11.87
C LEU A 215 3.25 21.73 11.71
N GLU A 216 2.99 22.56 12.71
CA GLU A 216 1.99 23.64 12.67
C GLU A 216 2.24 24.68 11.56
N ARG A 217 3.50 24.82 11.10
CA ARG A 217 3.87 25.71 9.99
C ARG A 217 3.61 25.12 8.60
N TRP A 218 3.38 23.82 8.50
CA TRP A 218 3.27 23.11 7.23
C TRP A 218 1.82 23.03 6.75
N GLN A 219 1.66 22.87 5.44
CA GLN A 219 0.41 22.38 4.83
C GLN A 219 0.66 20.95 4.36
N ILE A 220 -0.03 19.98 4.94
CA ILE A 220 0.18 18.56 4.65
C ILE A 220 -0.88 18.12 3.65
N PHE A 221 -0.49 17.60 2.49
CA PHE A 221 -1.40 17.15 1.44
C PHE A 221 -1.29 15.65 1.25
N LEU A 222 -2.43 14.95 1.36
CA LEU A 222 -2.58 13.59 0.83
C LEU A 222 -3.18 13.69 -0.57
N ASP A 223 -2.31 13.73 -1.59
CA ASP A 223 -2.70 13.88 -3.00
C ASP A 223 -2.74 12.53 -3.73
N SER A 224 -3.64 11.67 -3.28
CA SER A 224 -3.91 10.38 -3.91
C SER A 224 -5.34 9.93 -3.58
N PRO A 225 -6.27 9.93 -4.56
CA PRO A 225 -7.63 9.45 -4.34
C PRO A 225 -7.65 8.02 -3.79
N MET A 226 -6.75 7.17 -4.27
CA MET A 226 -6.60 5.80 -3.78
C MET A 226 -6.10 5.76 -2.34
N ALA A 227 -5.10 6.57 -1.97
CA ALA A 227 -4.61 6.61 -0.60
C ALA A 227 -5.67 7.15 0.36
N ILE A 228 -6.45 8.14 -0.05
CA ILE A 228 -7.58 8.67 0.72
C ILE A 228 -8.61 7.56 0.99
N ARG A 229 -9.00 6.79 -0.05
CA ARG A 229 -9.94 5.66 0.12
C ARG A 229 -9.36 4.56 0.99
N ALA A 230 -8.09 4.19 0.79
CA ALA A 230 -7.42 3.16 1.58
C ALA A 230 -7.29 3.56 3.05
N SER A 231 -6.94 4.82 3.33
CA SER A 231 -6.89 5.32 4.70
C SER A 231 -8.24 5.18 5.38
N LYS A 232 -9.36 5.47 4.70
CA LYS A 232 -10.70 5.22 5.26
C LYS A 232 -10.93 3.76 5.63
N VAL A 233 -10.43 2.80 4.85
CA VAL A 233 -10.51 1.39 5.24
C VAL A 233 -9.76 1.15 6.54
N TYR A 234 -8.54 1.67 6.70
CA TYR A 234 -7.82 1.56 7.99
C TYR A 234 -8.69 2.04 9.16
N TRP A 235 -9.38 3.18 8.99
CA TRP A 235 -10.29 3.74 10.01
C TRP A 235 -11.40 2.81 10.49
N GLU A 236 -11.91 1.94 9.62
CA GLU A 236 -13.00 0.99 9.92
C GLU A 236 -12.50 -0.27 10.65
N TYR A 237 -11.18 -0.50 10.73
CA TYR A 237 -10.57 -1.69 11.34
C TYR A 237 -9.66 -1.39 12.54
N PRO A 238 -10.10 -0.60 13.55
CA PRO A 238 -9.26 -0.26 14.69
C PRO A 238 -8.94 -1.44 15.60
N HIS A 239 -9.69 -2.54 15.51
CA HIS A 239 -9.42 -3.78 16.24
C HIS A 239 -8.23 -4.56 15.68
N LEU A 240 -7.69 -4.13 14.54
CA LEU A 240 -6.47 -4.66 13.93
C LEU A 240 -5.25 -3.77 14.21
N TYR A 241 -5.41 -2.72 15.01
CA TYR A 241 -4.31 -1.83 15.33
C TYR A 241 -3.45 -2.37 16.46
N ASP A 242 -2.17 -2.03 16.44
CA ASP A 242 -1.26 -2.28 17.57
C ASP A 242 -1.74 -1.54 18.85
N GLU A 243 -1.12 -1.88 19.98
CA GLU A 243 -1.48 -1.27 21.27
C GLU A 243 -1.22 0.24 21.32
N GLU A 244 -0.14 0.73 20.70
CA GLU A 244 0.26 2.13 20.73
C GLU A 244 -0.72 2.99 19.92
N ALA A 245 -1.00 2.61 18.68
CA ALA A 245 -1.99 3.21 17.81
C ALA A 245 -3.40 3.13 18.42
N THR A 246 -3.75 2.03 19.09
CA THR A 246 -5.00 1.90 19.82
C THR A 246 -5.09 2.91 20.98
N ARG A 247 -4.00 3.13 21.73
CA ARG A 247 -3.95 4.12 22.81
C ARG A 247 -4.02 5.55 22.27
N LEU A 248 -3.28 5.86 21.22
CA LEU A 248 -3.29 7.16 20.56
C LEU A 248 -4.70 7.52 20.07
N ARG A 249 -5.42 6.55 19.48
CA ARG A 249 -6.84 6.66 19.07
C ARG A 249 -7.84 6.73 20.23
N LYS A 250 -7.46 6.38 21.45
CA LYS A 250 -8.33 6.57 22.63
C LYS A 250 -8.15 7.94 23.26
N GLN A 251 -6.94 8.50 23.16
CA GLN A 251 -6.63 9.83 23.70
C GLN A 251 -7.09 10.94 22.76
N VAL A 252 -6.89 10.74 21.47
CA VAL A 252 -7.48 11.52 20.38
C VAL A 252 -8.62 10.66 19.90
N ASN A 253 -9.89 11.08 19.91
CA ASN A 253 -11.04 10.25 19.46
C ASN A 253 -10.97 9.80 17.97
N GLU A 254 -9.81 9.94 17.32
CA GLU A 254 -9.47 9.74 15.91
C GLU A 254 -7.98 9.30 15.78
N MET A 255 -7.53 8.78 14.62
CA MET A 255 -6.09 8.70 14.29
C MET A 255 -5.43 10.06 14.53
N PRO A 256 -4.12 10.15 14.85
CA PRO A 256 -3.52 11.39 15.34
C PRO A 256 -3.85 12.57 14.42
N PHE A 257 -4.54 13.55 15.00
CA PHE A 257 -5.30 14.57 14.27
C PHE A 257 -4.34 15.61 13.69
N LEU A 258 -4.08 15.50 12.39
CA LEU A 258 -3.33 16.49 11.63
C LEU A 258 -4.27 17.65 11.25
N GLN A 259 -4.29 18.72 12.06
CA GLN A 259 -5.17 19.88 11.85
C GLN A 259 -4.98 20.57 10.49
N ASN A 260 -3.79 20.43 9.92
CA ASN A 260 -3.35 20.99 8.65
C ASN A 260 -3.26 19.95 7.52
N LEU A 261 -3.95 18.80 7.65
CA LEU A 261 -4.05 17.79 6.60
C LEU A 261 -5.16 18.13 5.61
N HIS A 262 -4.79 18.17 4.32
CA HIS A 262 -5.66 18.41 3.20
C HIS A 262 -5.76 17.15 2.32
N LEU A 263 -6.94 16.53 2.31
CA LEU A 263 -7.24 15.43 1.40
C LEU A 263 -7.55 16.00 0.02
N THR A 264 -6.81 15.57 -1.00
CA THR A 264 -6.87 16.16 -2.35
C THR A 264 -7.40 15.15 -3.38
N PRO A 265 -8.72 14.89 -3.44
CA PRO A 265 -9.27 13.91 -4.39
C PRO A 265 -9.31 14.45 -5.83
N LEU A 266 -9.47 15.76 -6.06
CA LEU A 266 -9.73 16.29 -7.39
C LEU A 266 -8.45 16.73 -8.13
N PRO A 267 -8.36 16.50 -9.46
CA PRO A 267 -7.21 16.96 -10.25
C PRO A 267 -6.96 18.46 -10.18
N LYS A 268 -8.02 19.28 -10.09
CA LYS A 268 -7.90 20.75 -10.01
C LYS A 268 -7.20 21.18 -8.71
N GLU A 269 -7.49 20.51 -7.61
CA GLU A 269 -6.88 20.77 -6.30
C GLU A 269 -5.41 20.35 -6.32
N SER A 270 -5.10 19.16 -6.84
CA SER A 270 -3.71 18.68 -7.05
C SER A 270 -2.87 19.68 -7.86
N MET A 271 -3.43 20.22 -8.95
CA MET A 271 -2.75 21.24 -9.75
C MET A 271 -2.51 22.55 -8.98
N ALA A 272 -3.41 22.92 -8.06
CA ALA A 272 -3.26 24.12 -7.24
C ALA A 272 -2.08 24.00 -6.26
N ILE A 273 -1.83 22.80 -5.71
CA ILE A 273 -0.70 22.52 -4.80
C ILE A 273 0.64 22.93 -5.44
N ASN A 274 0.82 22.73 -6.75
CA ASN A 274 2.06 23.08 -7.46
C ASN A 274 2.43 24.58 -7.42
N ARG A 275 1.47 25.44 -7.05
CA ARG A 275 1.67 26.89 -6.88
C ARG A 275 2.33 27.23 -5.55
N ILE A 276 2.27 26.34 -4.56
CA ILE A 276 2.89 26.54 -3.25
C ILE A 276 4.41 26.48 -3.42
N LYS A 277 5.09 27.51 -2.92
CA LYS A 277 6.55 27.68 -3.09
C LYS A 277 7.37 27.18 -1.92
N SER A 278 6.79 27.17 -0.72
CA SER A 278 7.41 26.78 0.54
C SER A 278 6.33 26.28 1.49
N GLY A 279 6.70 25.37 2.40
CA GLY A 279 5.87 24.95 3.52
C GLY A 279 4.79 23.93 3.16
N ALA A 280 4.89 23.22 2.03
CA ALA A 280 4.03 22.08 1.72
C ALA A 280 4.74 20.74 1.93
N ILE A 281 4.09 19.81 2.62
CA ILE A 281 4.42 18.37 2.61
C ILE A 281 3.42 17.70 1.68
N ILE A 282 3.88 17.02 0.62
CA ILE A 282 3.02 16.44 -0.41
C ILE A 282 3.26 14.93 -0.46
N ILE A 283 2.31 14.17 0.07
CA ILE A 283 2.29 12.70 0.04
C ILE A 283 1.46 12.26 -1.15
N SER A 284 2.08 11.57 -2.11
CA SER A 284 1.38 11.17 -3.34
C SER A 284 1.92 9.88 -3.93
N ALA A 285 1.04 9.15 -4.64
CA ALA A 285 1.38 7.96 -5.39
C ALA A 285 1.89 8.31 -6.81
N SER A 286 2.71 7.47 -7.45
CA SER A 286 3.17 6.14 -6.99
C SER A 286 4.46 6.18 -6.17
N GLY A 287 4.58 5.26 -5.20
CA GLY A 287 5.73 5.18 -4.28
C GLY A 287 7.07 4.89 -4.95
N MET A 288 7.06 4.39 -6.20
CA MET A 288 8.28 4.11 -6.98
C MET A 288 8.54 5.11 -8.11
N LEU A 289 7.77 6.21 -8.17
CA LEU A 289 7.92 7.25 -9.21
C LEU A 289 7.77 6.69 -10.63
N THR A 290 6.88 5.72 -10.81
CA THR A 290 6.56 5.13 -12.12
C THR A 290 5.47 5.90 -12.85
N GLY A 291 4.75 6.79 -12.17
CA GLY A 291 3.63 7.55 -12.71
C GLY A 291 2.84 8.27 -11.62
N GLY A 292 1.64 8.73 -11.96
CA GLY A 292 0.73 9.37 -11.00
C GLY A 292 1.03 10.85 -10.74
N ARG A 293 0.32 11.41 -9.75
CA ARG A 293 0.36 12.85 -9.43
C ARG A 293 1.72 13.29 -8.89
N ILE A 294 2.44 12.40 -8.20
CA ILE A 294 3.79 12.68 -7.68
C ILE A 294 4.77 13.11 -8.78
N MET A 295 4.66 12.55 -9.99
CA MET A 295 5.52 12.93 -11.13
C MET A 295 5.27 14.39 -11.56
N HIS A 296 4.03 14.85 -11.48
CA HIS A 296 3.70 16.24 -11.72
C HIS A 296 4.27 17.14 -10.62
N HIS A 297 4.18 16.75 -9.35
CA HIS A 297 4.77 17.52 -8.26
C HIS A 297 6.29 17.60 -8.36
N LEU A 298 6.97 16.50 -8.67
CA LEU A 298 8.41 16.49 -8.92
C LEU A 298 8.77 17.52 -10.00
N LYS A 299 8.13 17.45 -11.18
CA LYS A 299 8.40 18.37 -12.29
C LYS A 299 8.30 19.85 -11.91
N HIS A 300 7.43 20.23 -10.98
CA HIS A 300 7.24 21.62 -10.55
C HIS A 300 8.13 22.07 -9.38
N ASN A 301 8.79 21.13 -8.70
CA ASN A 301 9.56 21.40 -7.47
C ASN A 301 11.06 21.10 -7.60
N VAL A 302 11.47 20.04 -8.29
CA VAL A 302 12.87 19.55 -8.25
C VAL A 302 13.92 20.53 -8.77
N SER A 303 13.54 21.51 -9.58
CA SER A 303 14.45 22.56 -10.04
C SER A 303 14.71 23.66 -9.00
N ARG A 304 14.01 23.62 -7.86
CA ARG A 304 14.16 24.60 -6.76
C ARG A 304 15.18 24.06 -5.77
N SER A 305 16.15 24.89 -5.39
CA SER A 305 17.24 24.50 -4.49
C SER A 305 16.79 24.07 -3.10
N GLY A 306 15.62 24.52 -2.63
CA GLY A 306 15.06 24.13 -1.34
C GLY A 306 14.11 22.94 -1.39
N ALA A 307 13.83 22.33 -2.55
CA ALA A 307 12.89 21.21 -2.62
C ALA A 307 13.54 19.91 -2.12
N HIS A 308 12.83 19.19 -1.27
CA HIS A 308 13.26 17.88 -0.75
C HIS A 308 12.39 16.76 -1.31
N VAL A 309 12.99 15.61 -1.55
CA VAL A 309 12.29 14.37 -1.95
C VAL A 309 12.68 13.28 -0.97
N MET A 310 11.72 12.79 -0.20
CA MET A 310 11.93 11.74 0.80
C MET A 310 11.38 10.41 0.30
N ILE A 311 12.29 9.49 -0.04
CA ILE A 311 11.93 8.15 -0.52
C ILE A 311 11.68 7.24 0.69
N VAL A 312 10.43 6.81 0.84
CA VAL A 312 9.96 6.13 2.06
C VAL A 312 9.65 4.64 1.86
N GLY A 313 9.89 4.07 0.69
CA GLY A 313 9.59 2.66 0.41
C GLY A 313 10.62 2.03 -0.53
N TYR A 314 10.56 0.70 -0.67
CA TYR A 314 11.42 -0.03 -1.59
C TYR A 314 11.28 0.48 -3.03
N GLN A 315 12.41 0.54 -3.74
CA GLN A 315 12.48 0.99 -5.12
C GLN A 315 13.00 -0.15 -5.98
N ALA A 316 12.12 -0.73 -6.81
CA ALA A 316 12.50 -1.80 -7.71
C ALA A 316 13.47 -1.34 -8.81
N ASN A 317 14.35 -2.23 -9.26
CA ASN A 317 15.27 -1.96 -10.36
C ASN A 317 14.51 -1.52 -11.63
N GLY A 318 15.04 -0.50 -12.31
CA GLY A 318 14.44 0.07 -13.52
C GLY A 318 13.40 1.17 -13.26
N THR A 319 13.06 1.48 -12.00
CA THR A 319 12.18 2.60 -11.66
C THR A 319 12.95 3.92 -11.54
N LEU A 320 12.28 5.06 -11.75
CA LEU A 320 12.90 6.37 -11.53
C LEU A 320 13.33 6.56 -10.06
N GLY A 321 12.51 6.10 -9.12
CA GLY A 321 12.84 6.22 -7.70
C GLY A 321 14.09 5.42 -7.33
N ARG A 322 14.35 4.28 -7.98
CA ARG A 322 15.62 3.55 -7.79
C ARG A 322 16.82 4.37 -8.27
N ARG A 323 16.72 4.99 -9.45
CA ARG A 323 17.79 5.86 -9.99
C ARG A 323 18.10 7.04 -9.07
N LEU A 324 17.08 7.64 -8.46
CA LEU A 324 17.27 8.71 -7.48
C LEU A 324 17.98 8.23 -6.20
N VAL A 325 17.60 7.05 -5.69
CA VAL A 325 18.24 6.44 -4.51
C VAL A 325 19.70 6.06 -4.80
N ASP A 326 19.98 5.55 -6.00
CA ASP A 326 21.33 5.14 -6.41
C ASP A 326 22.24 6.36 -6.73
N GLY A 327 21.69 7.57 -6.78
CA GLY A 327 22.44 8.80 -7.02
C GLY A 327 22.85 9.00 -8.48
N ASP A 328 22.12 8.39 -9.42
CA ASP A 328 22.37 8.58 -10.85
C ASP A 328 22.33 10.07 -11.20
N SER A 329 23.36 10.55 -11.89
CA SER A 329 23.34 11.90 -12.47
C SER A 329 22.19 11.99 -13.46
N THR A 330 21.16 12.77 -13.12
CA THR A 330 20.01 13.07 -14.00
C THR A 330 20.38 13.95 -15.18
#